data_AF-A0AAU2MLN1-F1
#
_entry.id   AF-A0AAU2MLN1-F1
#
_cell.length_a   1.000
_cell.length_b   1.000
_cell.length_c   1.000
_cell.angle_alpha   90.00
_cell.angle_beta   90.00
_cell.angle_gamma   90.00
#
_symmetry.space_group_name_H-M   'P 1'
#
loop_
_entity.id
_entity.type
_entity.pdbx_description
1 polymer ?
#
loop_
_entity_poly.entity_id
_entity_poly.type
_entity_poly.pdbx_seq_one_letter_code
_entity_poly.pdbx_strand_id
1 'polypeptide(L)'
;MRPSSYEAVVHEFAAAIHSGEIPAGTRLPTHRTLARERRIALATATRVYAELAALGLVVGEPGRGTFVRVRSGYNGLEPSRALPVPRVADLSFNQPLAPGQGDQLRQALRAIAASGDVEALLRQHPPGGHRHDRAIVATYLLERGIDTVPANVKDTLDAIPP
;
A
#
# COMPACT_ATOMS: atom_id res chain seq x y z
N MET A 1 -4.75 -11.04 -35.35
CA MET A 1 -5.98 -10.34 -34.92
C MET A 1 -5.58 -8.90 -34.62
N ARG A 2 -6.09 -7.89 -35.33
CA ARG A 2 -5.84 -6.49 -34.94
C ARG A 2 -6.50 -6.30 -33.56
N PRO A 3 -5.80 -5.79 -32.53
CA PRO A 3 -6.45 -5.52 -31.25
C PRO A 3 -7.63 -4.60 -31.52
N SER A 4 -8.75 -4.85 -30.83
CA SER A 4 -9.91 -3.97 -30.93
C SER A 4 -9.49 -2.54 -30.57
N SER A 5 -10.16 -1.54 -31.15
CA SER A 5 -9.76 -0.13 -30.99
C SER A 5 -9.64 0.33 -29.53
N TYR A 6 -10.28 -0.35 -28.57
CA TYR A 6 -10.17 -0.02 -27.14
C TYR A 6 -8.98 -0.70 -26.46
N GLU A 7 -8.66 -1.96 -26.81
CA GLU A 7 -7.50 -2.68 -26.25
C GLU A 7 -6.20 -1.98 -26.61
N ALA A 8 -6.09 -1.45 -27.82
CA ALA A 8 -4.94 -0.65 -28.25
C ALA A 8 -4.75 0.59 -27.35
N VAL A 9 -5.85 1.28 -27.02
CA VAL A 9 -5.82 2.47 -26.14
C VAL A 9 -5.46 2.08 -24.71
N VAL A 10 -6.01 0.98 -24.18
CA VAL A 10 -5.64 0.47 -22.85
C VAL A 10 -4.14 0.14 -22.80
N HIS A 11 -3.63 -0.55 -23.82
CA HIS A 11 -2.21 -0.91 -23.88
C HIS A 11 -1.29 0.31 -24.00
N GLU A 12 -1.66 1.32 -24.79
CA GLU A 12 -0.94 2.58 -24.92
C GLU A 12 -0.83 3.31 -23.57
N PHE A 13 -1.96 3.50 -22.89
CA PHE A 13 -1.98 4.14 -21.56
C PHE A 13 -1.22 3.31 -20.52
N ALA A 14 -1.37 1.99 -20.55
CA ALA A 14 -0.64 1.12 -19.65
C ALA A 14 0.87 1.24 -19.88
N ALA A 15 1.34 1.18 -21.13
CA ALA A 15 2.76 1.32 -21.44
C ALA A 15 3.32 2.67 -20.98
N ALA A 16 2.61 3.76 -21.24
CA ALA A 16 3.02 5.12 -20.84
C ALA A 16 3.04 5.32 -19.31
N ILE A 17 2.12 4.68 -18.57
CA ILE A 17 2.13 4.68 -17.11
C ILE A 17 3.31 3.84 -16.57
N HIS A 18 3.57 2.66 -17.16
CA HIS A 18 4.67 1.79 -16.73
C HIS A 18 6.05 2.36 -17.06
N SER A 19 6.20 3.07 -18.18
CA SER A 19 7.45 3.75 -18.56
C SER A 19 7.72 5.02 -17.75
N GLY A 20 6.70 5.53 -17.05
CA GLY A 20 6.77 6.80 -16.33
C GLY A 20 6.55 8.04 -17.18
N GLU A 21 6.23 7.88 -18.48
CA GLU A 21 5.84 9.00 -19.36
C GLU A 21 4.59 9.72 -18.85
N ILE A 22 3.66 8.97 -18.25
CA ILE A 22 2.57 9.52 -17.45
C ILE A 22 2.87 9.24 -15.97
N PRO A 23 3.40 10.20 -15.22
CA PRO A 23 3.79 10.00 -13.83
C PRO A 23 2.62 9.59 -12.94
N ALA A 24 2.92 8.85 -11.87
CA ALA A 24 2.00 8.61 -10.78
C ALA A 24 1.40 9.91 -10.22
N GLY A 25 0.10 9.90 -9.89
CA GLY A 25 -0.62 11.09 -9.43
C GLY A 25 -1.06 12.06 -10.53
N THR A 26 -0.65 11.83 -11.78
CA THR A 26 -1.13 12.63 -12.92
C THR A 26 -2.64 12.50 -13.09
N ARG A 27 -3.33 13.63 -13.24
CA ARG A 27 -4.75 13.65 -13.61
C ARG A 27 -4.90 13.33 -15.09
N LEU A 28 -5.69 12.30 -15.38
CA LEU A 28 -6.01 11.89 -16.75
C LEU A 28 -7.15 12.74 -17.34
N PRO A 29 -7.26 12.77 -18.69
CA PRO A 29 -8.40 13.37 -19.37
C PRO A 29 -9.74 12.82 -18.86
N THR A 30 -10.81 13.60 -19.02
CA THR A 30 -12.15 13.08 -18.74
C THR A 30 -12.57 12.06 -19.81
N HIS A 31 -13.52 11.18 -19.50
CA HIS A 31 -14.15 10.27 -20.47
C HIS A 31 -14.55 10.96 -21.78
N ARG A 32 -15.16 12.16 -21.68
CA ARG A 32 -15.59 12.95 -22.83
C ARG A 32 -14.41 13.51 -23.62
N THR A 33 -13.38 13.97 -22.93
CA THR A 33 -12.14 14.48 -23.55
C THR A 33 -11.43 13.37 -24.32
N LEU A 34 -11.24 12.20 -23.69
CA LEU A 34 -10.61 11.04 -24.31
C LEU A 34 -11.40 10.58 -25.55
N ALA A 35 -12.73 10.51 -25.46
CA ALA A 35 -13.61 10.16 -26.57
C ALA A 35 -13.41 11.11 -27.77
N ARG A 36 -13.31 12.43 -27.51
CA ARG A 36 -13.10 13.45 -28.54
C ARG A 36 -11.71 13.36 -29.17
N GLU A 37 -10.66 13.24 -28.36
CA GLU A 37 -9.26 13.21 -28.80
C GLU A 37 -8.93 11.97 -29.62
N ARG A 38 -9.46 10.81 -29.20
CA ARG A 38 -9.24 9.54 -29.89
C ARG A 38 -10.34 9.20 -30.91
N ARG A 39 -11.35 10.08 -31.06
CA ARG A 39 -12.51 9.89 -31.96
C ARG A 39 -13.20 8.53 -31.75
N ILE A 40 -13.37 8.14 -30.49
CA ILE A 40 -14.05 6.90 -30.08
C ILE A 40 -15.38 7.22 -29.39
N ALA A 41 -16.27 6.23 -29.33
CA ALA A 41 -17.52 6.36 -28.59
C ALA A 41 -17.26 6.56 -27.09
N LEU A 42 -18.14 7.31 -26.41
CA LEU A 42 -18.05 7.55 -24.97
C LEU A 42 -18.09 6.24 -24.15
N ALA A 43 -18.88 5.26 -24.60
CA ALA A 43 -18.92 3.93 -24.01
C ALA A 43 -17.54 3.23 -24.09
N THR A 44 -16.81 3.40 -25.19
CA THR A 44 -15.46 2.87 -25.37
C THR A 44 -14.47 3.55 -24.43
N ALA A 45 -14.51 4.88 -24.32
CA ALA A 45 -13.66 5.62 -23.36
C ALA A 45 -13.93 5.21 -21.90
N THR A 46 -15.20 4.95 -21.56
CA THR A 46 -15.61 4.43 -20.24
C THR A 46 -15.04 3.04 -20.00
N ARG A 47 -15.10 2.16 -21.00
CA ARG A 47 -14.49 0.83 -20.93
C ARG A 47 -12.97 0.91 -20.76
N VAL A 48 -12.29 1.79 -21.49
CA VAL A 48 -10.83 1.99 -21.35
C VAL A 48 -10.45 2.33 -19.91
N TYR A 49 -11.11 3.31 -19.28
CA TYR A 49 -10.80 3.66 -17.89
C TYR A 49 -11.22 2.58 -16.89
N ALA A 50 -12.30 1.83 -17.16
CA ALA A 50 -12.67 0.69 -16.34
C ALA A 50 -11.59 -0.41 -16.36
N GLU A 51 -11.04 -0.72 -17.54
CA GLU A 51 -9.96 -1.71 -17.69
C GLU A 51 -8.67 -1.22 -17.03
N LEU A 52 -8.27 0.04 -17.22
CA LEU A 52 -7.12 0.62 -16.53
C LEU A 52 -7.28 0.60 -15.00
N ALA A 53 -8.50 0.78 -14.50
CA ALA A 53 -8.81 0.67 -13.07
C ALA A 53 -8.72 -0.77 -12.58
N ALA A 54 -9.23 -1.73 -13.36
CA ALA A 54 -9.13 -3.16 -13.08
C ALA A 54 -7.68 -3.65 -13.05
N LEU A 55 -6.80 -3.09 -13.90
CA LEU A 55 -5.35 -3.30 -13.89
C LEU A 55 -4.62 -2.59 -12.74
N GLY A 56 -5.35 -1.84 -11.90
CA GLY A 56 -4.78 -1.09 -10.78
C GLY A 56 -3.91 0.10 -11.21
N LEU A 57 -4.01 0.56 -12.45
CA LEU A 57 -3.17 1.65 -12.99
C LEU A 57 -3.75 3.04 -12.70
N VAL A 58 -5.06 3.13 -12.49
CA VAL A 58 -5.74 4.40 -12.22
C VAL A 58 -6.72 4.28 -11.05
N VAL A 59 -7.15 5.43 -10.54
CA VAL A 59 -8.20 5.56 -9.53
C VAL A 59 -9.12 6.72 -9.91
N GLY A 60 -10.43 6.52 -9.79
CA GLY A 60 -11.42 7.58 -9.93
C GLY A 60 -11.71 8.23 -8.58
N GLU A 61 -11.57 9.55 -8.50
CA GLU A 61 -11.95 10.36 -7.34
C GLU A 61 -13.25 11.12 -7.66
N PRO A 62 -14.37 10.86 -6.92
CA PRO A 62 -15.63 11.58 -7.12
C PRO A 62 -15.42 13.10 -7.08
N GLY A 63 -15.90 13.80 -8.11
CA GLY A 63 -15.77 15.25 -8.22
C GLY A 63 -14.38 15.78 -8.63
N ARG A 64 -13.32 14.95 -8.58
CA ARG A 64 -11.94 15.37 -8.89
C ARG A 64 -11.38 14.77 -10.18
N GLY A 65 -11.93 13.64 -10.64
CA GLY A 65 -11.58 13.01 -11.92
C GLY A 65 -10.79 11.72 -11.75
N THR A 66 -10.12 11.27 -12.82
CA THR A 66 -9.34 10.03 -12.83
C THR A 66 -7.85 10.36 -12.73
N PHE A 67 -7.13 9.63 -11.87
CA PHE A 67 -5.70 9.85 -11.62
C PHE A 67 -4.91 8.56 -11.82
N VAL A 68 -3.66 8.67 -12.28
CA VAL A 68 -2.72 7.53 -12.30
C VAL A 68 -2.42 7.14 -10.86
N ARG A 69 -2.60 5.85 -10.55
CA ARG A 69 -2.39 5.33 -9.21
C ARG A 69 -0.93 5.55 -8.83
N VAL A 70 -0.72 6.10 -7.64
CA VAL A 70 0.58 6.02 -6.97
C VAL A 70 0.77 4.56 -6.58
N ARG A 71 1.50 3.82 -7.42
CA ARG A 71 1.98 2.49 -7.04
C ARG A 71 3.01 2.72 -5.95
N SER A 72 2.62 2.52 -4.69
CA SER A 72 3.56 2.25 -3.63
C SER A 72 4.46 1.13 -4.13
N GLY A 73 5.73 1.42 -4.37
CA GLY A 73 6.68 0.49 -5.00
C GLY A 73 6.79 -0.83 -4.24
N TYR A 74 5.99 -1.82 -4.64
CA TYR A 74 6.18 -3.21 -4.24
C TYR A 74 7.46 -3.84 -4.86
N ASN A 75 8.25 -3.07 -5.62
CA ASN A 75 9.49 -3.52 -6.27
C ASN A 75 10.77 -2.83 -5.76
N GLY A 76 10.77 -2.22 -4.59
CA GLY A 76 12.00 -1.85 -3.88
C GLY A 76 12.14 -0.36 -3.59
N LEU A 77 12.73 -0.10 -2.41
CA LEU A 77 13.19 1.17 -1.85
C LEU A 77 12.56 2.42 -2.49
N GLU A 78 11.32 2.73 -2.09
CA GLU A 78 10.64 3.92 -2.59
C GLU A 78 11.27 5.20 -2.04
N PRO A 79 11.57 6.17 -2.91
CA PRO A 79 11.76 7.54 -2.48
C PRO A 79 10.41 8.06 -1.97
N SER A 80 10.40 8.45 -0.70
CA SER A 80 9.41 9.29 -0.03
C SER A 80 8.39 9.90 -1.00
N ARG A 81 7.13 9.49 -0.88
CA ARG A 81 6.01 10.21 -1.48
C ARG A 81 6.14 11.65 -1.01
N ALA A 82 6.61 12.55 -1.88
CA ALA A 82 6.72 13.96 -1.53
C ALA A 82 5.30 14.45 -1.27
N LEU A 83 4.91 14.51 0.01
CA LEU A 83 3.59 15.00 0.37
C LEU A 83 3.55 16.47 -0.06
N PRO A 84 2.54 16.90 -0.82
CA PRO A 84 2.44 18.28 -1.31
C PRO A 84 2.39 19.32 -0.19
N VAL A 85 2.26 18.88 1.07
CA VAL A 85 2.08 19.71 2.25
C VAL A 85 3.18 19.37 3.25
N PRO A 86 4.01 20.34 3.71
CA PRO A 86 5.17 20.08 4.57
C PRO A 86 4.89 19.53 6.00
N ARG A 87 3.66 19.11 6.32
CA ARG A 87 3.23 18.78 7.69
C ARG A 87 2.18 17.67 7.80
N VAL A 88 2.18 16.70 6.91
CA VAL A 88 1.33 15.51 7.03
C VAL A 88 2.23 14.31 7.25
N ALA A 89 1.98 13.54 8.30
CA ALA A 89 2.55 12.20 8.42
C ALA A 89 1.61 11.24 7.67
N ASP A 90 2.09 10.60 6.61
CA ASP A 90 1.30 9.59 5.89
C ASP A 90 1.31 8.27 6.68
N LEU A 91 0.30 8.11 7.54
CA LEU A 91 0.11 6.91 8.36
C LEU A 91 -0.51 5.74 7.57
N SER A 92 -0.77 5.90 6.26
CA SER A 92 -1.25 4.77 5.44
C SER A 92 -0.18 3.71 5.18
N PHE A 93 1.09 4.03 5.48
CA PHE A 93 2.21 3.10 5.41
C PHE A 93 2.51 2.51 6.79
N ASN A 94 2.01 1.30 7.05
CA ASN A 94 2.47 0.46 8.15
C ASN A 94 3.57 -0.50 7.66
N GLN A 95 4.58 0.06 6.98
CA GLN A 95 5.76 -0.70 6.58
C GLN A 95 6.96 -0.15 7.34
N PRO A 96 7.77 -1.03 7.94
CA PRO A 96 8.91 -0.55 8.68
C PRO A 96 10.02 -0.16 7.66
N LEU A 97 10.47 1.09 7.76
CA LEU A 97 11.34 1.78 6.77
C LEU A 97 12.83 1.74 7.16
N ALA A 98 13.22 0.98 8.18
CA ALA A 98 14.60 1.02 8.67
C ALA A 98 15.52 0.11 7.83
N PRO A 99 16.70 0.59 7.39
CA PRO A 99 17.69 -0.24 6.72
C PRO A 99 18.04 -1.48 7.56
N GLY A 100 18.22 -2.64 6.90
CA GLY A 100 18.62 -3.89 7.56
C GLY A 100 17.50 -4.70 8.23
N GLN A 101 16.25 -4.22 8.20
CA GLN A 101 15.12 -4.95 8.81
C GLN A 101 14.82 -6.29 8.16
N GLY A 102 15.09 -6.45 6.87
CA GLY A 102 14.90 -7.74 6.20
C GLY A 102 15.80 -8.84 6.77
N ASP A 103 17.05 -8.51 7.10
CA ASP A 103 18.00 -9.45 7.70
C ASP A 103 17.66 -9.73 9.17
N GLN A 104 17.26 -8.70 9.91
CA GLN A 104 16.76 -8.85 11.29
C GLN A 104 15.53 -9.75 11.36
N LEU A 105 14.55 -9.55 10.46
CA LEU A 105 13.36 -10.40 10.37
C LEU A 105 13.74 -11.84 10.02
N ARG A 106 14.65 -12.04 9.06
CA ARG A 106 15.14 -13.37 8.70
C ARG A 106 15.79 -14.07 9.89
N GLN A 107 16.62 -13.35 10.67
CA GLN A 107 17.25 -13.89 11.86
C GLN A 107 16.23 -14.25 12.94
N ALA A 108 15.26 -13.37 13.19
CA ALA A 108 14.19 -13.61 14.15
C ALA A 108 13.35 -14.84 13.77
N LEU A 109 12.94 -14.97 12.51
CA LEU A 109 12.19 -16.13 12.02
C LEU A 109 12.97 -17.44 12.18
N ARG A 110 14.29 -17.42 11.91
CA ARG A 110 15.16 -18.59 12.13
C ARG A 110 15.25 -18.95 13.61
N ALA A 111 15.36 -17.96 14.48
CA ALA A 111 15.40 -18.19 15.93
C ALA A 111 14.08 -18.80 16.42
N ILE A 112 12.94 -18.25 16.03
CA ILE A 112 11.61 -18.75 16.39
C ILE A 112 11.43 -20.19 15.91
N ALA A 113 11.83 -20.50 14.67
CA ALA A 113 11.75 -21.84 14.12
C ALA A 113 12.66 -22.86 14.86
N ALA A 114 13.76 -22.39 15.46
CA ALA A 114 14.73 -23.26 16.14
C ALA A 114 14.46 -23.45 17.63
N SER A 115 13.76 -22.54 18.30
CA SER A 115 13.60 -22.54 19.76
C SER A 115 12.16 -22.49 20.27
N GLY A 116 11.16 -22.26 19.41
CA GLY A 116 9.79 -21.98 19.81
C GLY A 116 8.79 -23.12 19.58
N ASP A 117 7.67 -23.06 20.30
CA ASP A 117 6.44 -23.78 19.93
C ASP A 117 5.83 -23.12 18.69
N VAL A 118 6.23 -23.58 17.51
CA VAL A 118 5.77 -23.02 16.23
C VAL A 118 4.26 -23.15 16.06
N GLU A 119 3.62 -24.15 16.67
CA GLU A 119 2.15 -24.27 16.65
C GLU A 119 1.47 -23.13 17.42
N ALA A 120 2.14 -22.54 18.41
CA ALA A 120 1.60 -21.36 19.12
C ALA A 120 1.35 -20.18 18.16
N LEU A 121 2.14 -20.05 17.10
CA LEU A 121 1.95 -19.00 16.07
C LEU A 121 0.70 -19.21 15.23
N LEU A 122 0.18 -20.44 15.16
CA LEU A 122 -1.02 -20.78 14.41
C LEU A 122 -2.30 -20.61 15.25
N ARG A 123 -2.16 -20.46 16.57
CA ARG A 123 -3.29 -20.30 17.49
C ARG A 123 -3.66 -18.82 17.63
N GLN A 124 -4.96 -18.58 17.77
CA GLN A 124 -5.44 -17.24 18.07
C GLN A 124 -4.93 -16.81 19.46
N HIS A 125 -4.33 -15.63 19.52
CA HIS A 125 -3.80 -15.10 20.76
C HIS A 125 -4.96 -14.66 21.68
N PRO A 126 -4.78 -14.72 23.01
CA PRO A 126 -5.79 -14.24 23.94
C PRO A 126 -6.06 -12.74 23.71
N PRO A 127 -7.29 -12.26 24.00
CA PRO A 127 -7.62 -10.84 23.90
C PRO A 127 -6.62 -10.00 24.71
N GLY A 128 -5.85 -9.16 24.02
CA GLY A 128 -4.82 -8.30 24.62
C GLY A 128 -3.38 -8.85 24.62
N GLY A 129 -3.11 -10.03 24.05
CA GLY A 129 -1.76 -10.58 23.87
C GLY A 129 -1.24 -11.44 25.03
N HIS A 130 -0.18 -12.22 24.79
CA HIS A 130 0.42 -13.04 25.84
C HIS A 130 1.12 -12.17 26.89
N ARG A 131 1.12 -12.64 28.15
CA ARG A 131 1.79 -11.93 29.25
C ARG A 131 3.29 -11.71 28.97
N HIS A 132 3.93 -12.70 28.35
CA HIS A 132 5.35 -12.64 27.99
C HIS A 132 5.62 -11.55 26.95
N ASP A 133 4.87 -11.52 25.86
CA ASP A 133 5.01 -10.54 24.78
C ASP A 133 4.78 -9.13 25.28
N ARG A 134 3.73 -8.92 26.08
CA ARG A 134 3.46 -7.62 26.72
C ARG A 134 4.60 -7.13 27.62
N ALA A 135 5.32 -8.04 28.28
CA ALA A 135 6.46 -7.67 29.11
C ALA A 135 7.69 -7.28 28.27
N ILE A 136 7.90 -7.96 27.15
CA ILE A 136 8.92 -7.58 26.16
C ILE A 136 8.61 -6.20 25.59
N VAL A 137 7.35 -5.96 25.19
CA VAL A 137 6.91 -4.66 24.65
C VAL A 137 7.03 -3.55 25.68
N ALA A 138 6.65 -3.77 26.95
CA ALA A 138 6.84 -2.79 28.02
C ALA A 138 8.32 -2.41 28.20
N THR A 139 9.23 -3.41 28.17
CA THR A 139 10.68 -3.17 28.22
C THR A 139 11.16 -2.35 27.01
N TYR A 140 10.72 -2.70 25.81
CA TYR A 140 11.04 -1.99 24.58
C TYR A 140 10.56 -0.52 24.58
N LEU A 141 9.41 -0.26 25.20
CA LEU A 141 8.84 1.08 25.36
C LEU A 141 9.61 1.90 26.40
N LEU A 142 10.07 1.27 27.49
CA LEU A 142 10.87 1.92 28.51
C LEU A 142 12.20 2.46 27.93
N GLU A 143 12.85 1.69 27.06
CA GLU A 143 14.04 2.11 26.32
C GLU A 143 13.81 3.35 25.43
N ARG A 144 12.54 3.66 25.12
CA ARG A 144 12.11 4.82 24.32
C ARG A 144 11.47 5.92 25.17
N GLY A 145 11.62 5.84 26.49
CA GLY A 145 11.14 6.84 27.44
C GLY A 145 9.64 6.71 27.76
N ILE A 146 9.00 5.60 27.41
CA ILE A 146 7.60 5.33 27.72
C ILE A 146 7.56 4.29 28.85
N ASP A 147 7.36 4.76 30.07
CA ASP A 147 7.21 3.89 31.25
C ASP A 147 5.77 3.37 31.34
N THR A 148 5.60 2.06 31.15
CA THR A 148 4.30 1.39 31.23
C THR A 148 4.44 -0.02 31.78
N VAL A 149 3.48 -0.42 32.61
CA VAL A 149 3.43 -1.79 33.11
C VAL A 149 2.89 -2.74 32.03
N PRO A 150 3.34 -4.02 31.98
CA PRO A 150 2.88 -4.98 30.97
C PRO A 150 1.35 -5.15 30.93
N ALA A 151 0.65 -4.91 32.04
CA ALA A 151 -0.81 -4.98 32.09
C ALA A 151 -1.51 -3.90 31.25
N ASN A 152 -0.83 -2.78 30.98
CA ASN A 152 -1.35 -1.65 30.18
C ASN A 152 -1.00 -1.77 28.69
N VAL A 153 -0.15 -2.73 28.31
CA VAL A 153 0.13 -3.05 26.91
C VAL A 153 -1.02 -3.90 26.38
N LYS A 154 -1.55 -3.55 25.20
CA LYS A 154 -2.53 -4.34 24.47
C LYS A 154 -2.00 -4.62 23.07
N ASP A 155 -1.81 -5.89 22.77
CA ASP A 155 -1.45 -6.32 21.43
C ASP A 155 -2.75 -6.50 20.63
N THR A 156 -3.01 -5.57 19.71
CA THR A 156 -4.19 -5.60 18.83
C THR A 156 -3.73 -5.62 17.38
N LEU A 157 -4.28 -6.54 16.59
CA LEU A 157 -3.99 -6.64 15.15
C LEU A 157 -4.53 -5.43 14.36
N ASP A 158 -5.50 -4.71 14.91
CA ASP A 158 -6.05 -3.49 14.34
C ASP A 158 -6.19 -2.41 15.41
N ALA A 159 -5.62 -1.23 15.15
CA ALA A 159 -5.87 -0.01 15.90
C ALA A 159 -7.24 0.57 15.49
N ILE A 160 -8.33 -0.16 15.73
CA ILE A 160 -9.66 0.42 15.67
C ILE A 160 -9.99 0.87 17.10
N PRO A 161 -9.97 2.19 17.39
CA PRO A 161 -10.45 2.67 18.67
C PRO A 161 -11.97 2.39 18.81
N PRO A 162 -12.48 2.21 20.04
CA PRO A 162 -13.93 2.15 20.28
C PRO A 162 -14.62 3.47 19.91
#